data_AF-A0A951XNM4-F1
#
_entry.id   AF-A0A951XNM4-F1
#
_cell.length_a   1.000
_cell.length_b   1.000
_cell.length_c   1.000
_cell.angle_alpha   90.00
_cell.angle_beta   90.00
_cell.angle_gamma   90.00
#
_symmetry.space_group_name_H-M   'P 1'
#
loop_
_entity.id
_entity.type
_entity.pdbx_description
1 polymer ?
#
loop_
_entity_poly.entity_id
_entity_poly.type
_entity_poly.pdbx_seq_one_letter_code
_entity_poly.pdbx_strand_id
1 'polypeptide(L)'
;MNAPDMNHATRDAALLDWRTHDTTRHLLFAFLGAFAGALVTGVLLWLDVGHAHLTQVLIVAHLAAGVLALAFFVPFVVVHWRDGKEPLVHLVLPLRLLAEWRWDVLARRRLIGHALMWSLALLIVSGCVIAAPALLYLAGYPLTLPYGAHVWLLDAHRWLTPLPLVALAAHFPMEERS
;
A
#
# COMPACT_ATOMS: atom_id res chain seq x y z
N MET A 1 -27.44 -23.80 -37.65
CA MET A 1 -26.72 -22.61 -37.15
C MET A 1 -26.85 -22.62 -35.64
N ASN A 2 -25.80 -23.06 -34.93
CA ASN A 2 -25.78 -23.02 -33.47
C ASN A 2 -25.42 -21.59 -33.07
N ALA A 3 -26.28 -20.95 -32.27
CA ALA A 3 -25.95 -19.67 -31.66
C ALA A 3 -24.66 -19.83 -30.85
N PRO A 4 -23.64 -18.97 -31.04
CA PRO A 4 -22.42 -19.07 -30.25
C PRO A 4 -22.73 -18.88 -28.77
N ASP A 5 -22.03 -19.66 -27.95
CA ASP A 5 -21.96 -19.78 -26.49
C ASP A 5 -21.85 -18.46 -25.68
N MET A 6 -22.78 -17.52 -25.89
CA MET A 6 -22.78 -16.24 -25.15
C MET A 6 -22.97 -16.43 -23.63
N ASN A 7 -23.51 -17.56 -23.20
CA ASN A 7 -23.69 -17.90 -21.78
C ASN A 7 -22.39 -18.33 -21.08
N HIS A 8 -21.41 -18.90 -21.82
CA HIS A 8 -20.15 -19.32 -21.22
C HIS A 8 -19.23 -18.12 -20.98
N ALA A 9 -19.06 -17.25 -21.99
CA ALA A 9 -18.20 -16.07 -21.85
C ALA A 9 -18.68 -15.07 -20.78
N THR A 10 -20.00 -14.87 -20.66
CA THR A 10 -20.58 -14.00 -19.62
C THR A 10 -20.49 -14.63 -18.23
N ARG A 11 -20.67 -15.94 -18.11
CA ARG A 11 -20.50 -16.68 -16.86
C ARG A 11 -19.05 -16.71 -16.40
N ASP A 12 -18.11 -16.92 -17.31
CA ASP A 12 -16.67 -16.94 -17.00
C ASP A 12 -16.18 -15.55 -16.60
N ALA A 13 -16.67 -14.48 -17.25
CA ALA A 13 -16.41 -13.10 -16.85
C ALA A 13 -16.99 -12.78 -15.46
N ALA A 14 -18.23 -13.19 -15.18
CA ALA A 14 -18.86 -12.99 -13.87
C ALA A 14 -18.18 -13.79 -12.74
N LEU A 15 -17.74 -15.02 -13.02
CA LEU A 15 -16.98 -15.84 -12.08
C LEU A 15 -15.58 -15.28 -11.83
N LEU A 16 -14.94 -14.66 -12.83
CA LEU A 16 -13.67 -13.96 -12.65
C LEU A 16 -13.84 -12.72 -11.76
N ASP A 17 -14.82 -11.85 -12.04
CA ASP A 17 -15.05 -10.60 -11.27
C ASP A 17 -15.42 -10.90 -9.80
N TRP A 18 -16.19 -11.97 -9.54
CA TRP A 18 -16.46 -12.42 -8.17
C TRP A 18 -15.19 -12.94 -7.46
N ARG A 19 -14.37 -13.77 -8.13
CA ARG A 19 -13.14 -14.31 -7.55
C ARG A 19 -12.10 -13.22 -7.27
N THR A 20 -11.95 -12.26 -8.17
CA THR A 20 -11.01 -11.15 -7.97
C THR A 20 -11.49 -10.22 -6.87
N HIS A 21 -12.79 -9.98 -6.73
CA HIS A 21 -13.34 -9.18 -5.64
C HIS A 21 -13.04 -9.78 -4.26
N ASP A 22 -13.34 -11.06 -4.05
CA ASP A 22 -13.13 -11.71 -2.75
C ASP A 22 -11.63 -11.83 -2.41
N THR A 23 -10.81 -12.19 -3.40
CA THR A 23 -9.35 -12.24 -3.24
C THR A 23 -8.77 -10.86 -2.89
N THR A 24 -9.20 -9.82 -3.60
CA THR A 24 -8.76 -8.43 -3.35
C THR A 24 -9.13 -7.98 -1.94
N ARG A 25 -10.32 -8.34 -1.46
CA ARG A 25 -10.77 -8.02 -0.11
C ARG A 25 -9.93 -8.71 0.97
N HIS A 26 -9.65 -10.00 0.82
CA HIS A 26 -8.80 -10.73 1.77
C HIS A 26 -7.36 -10.19 1.79
N LEU A 27 -6.79 -9.92 0.61
CA LEU A 27 -5.48 -9.29 0.49
C LEU A 27 -5.44 -7.91 1.14
N LEU A 28 -6.49 -7.11 0.95
CA LEU A 28 -6.61 -5.79 1.57
C LEU A 28 -6.67 -5.89 3.10
N PHE A 29 -7.47 -6.80 3.67
CA PHE A 29 -7.52 -6.95 5.13
C PHE A 29 -6.21 -7.47 5.72
N ALA A 30 -5.57 -8.44 5.06
CA ALA A 30 -4.26 -8.93 5.49
C ALA A 30 -3.21 -7.81 5.44
N PHE A 31 -3.24 -7.01 4.38
CA PHE A 31 -2.42 -5.81 4.24
C PHE A 31 -2.69 -4.80 5.37
N LEU A 32 -3.95 -4.46 5.64
CA LEU A 32 -4.32 -3.49 6.68
C LEU A 32 -3.91 -3.98 8.08
N GLY A 33 -4.04 -5.28 8.36
CA GLY A 33 -3.59 -5.87 9.62
C GLY A 33 -2.07 -5.76 9.78
N ALA A 34 -1.30 -6.10 8.75
CA ALA A 34 0.15 -5.97 8.76
C ALA A 34 0.60 -4.49 8.85
N PHE A 35 -0.08 -3.61 8.10
CA PHE A 35 0.16 -2.17 8.12
C PHE A 35 -0.11 -1.56 9.51
N ALA A 36 -1.21 -1.95 10.17
CA ALA A 36 -1.51 -1.52 11.53
C ALA A 36 -0.45 -1.99 12.53
N GLY A 37 0.03 -3.23 12.41
CA GLY A 37 1.13 -3.74 13.21
C GLY A 37 2.44 -2.95 13.01
N ALA A 38 2.79 -2.65 11.76
CA ALA A 38 3.94 -1.81 11.43
C ALA A 38 3.76 -0.38 11.98
N LEU A 39 2.57 0.20 11.86
CA LEU A 39 2.27 1.54 12.36
C LEU A 39 2.42 1.62 13.88
N VAL A 40 1.80 0.70 14.63
CA VAL A 40 1.87 0.69 16.11
C VAL A 40 3.31 0.53 16.57
N THR A 41 4.02 -0.46 16.04
CA THR A 41 5.43 -0.69 16.40
C THR A 41 6.33 0.50 16.00
N GLY A 42 6.08 1.12 14.85
CA GLY A 42 6.81 2.29 14.37
C GLY A 42 6.58 3.54 15.23
N VAL A 43 5.34 3.77 15.67
CA VAL A 43 5.00 4.87 16.59
C VAL A 43 5.65 4.65 17.96
N LEU A 44 5.63 3.44 18.49
CA LEU A 44 6.30 3.13 19.77
C LEU A 44 7.83 3.33 19.68
N LEU A 45 8.44 2.97 18.55
CA LEU A 45 9.86 3.25 18.27
C LEU A 45 10.13 4.75 18.14
N TRP A 46 9.22 5.50 17.52
CA TRP A 46 9.36 6.94 17.40
C TRP A 46 9.27 7.65 18.76
N LEU A 47 8.35 7.21 19.62
CA LEU A 47 8.18 7.74 20.98
C LEU A 47 9.24 7.24 21.97
N ASP A 48 10.20 6.42 21.52
CA ASP A 48 11.27 5.82 22.33
C ASP A 48 10.74 5.11 23.59
N VAL A 49 9.67 4.33 23.43
CA VAL A 49 9.00 3.66 24.55
C VAL A 49 9.78 2.41 24.95
N GLY A 50 10.41 2.44 26.13
CA GLY A 50 10.88 1.25 26.83
C GLY A 50 12.38 1.15 27.05
N HIS A 51 12.80 -0.02 27.50
CA HIS A 51 14.21 -0.38 27.69
C HIS A 51 14.75 -1.14 26.46
N ALA A 52 16.08 -1.28 26.36
CA ALA A 52 16.77 -1.83 25.18
C ALA A 52 16.16 -3.12 24.58
N HIS A 53 15.76 -4.08 25.43
CA HIS A 53 15.12 -5.32 24.95
C HIS A 53 13.77 -5.10 24.25
N LEU A 54 12.96 -4.14 24.73
CA LEU A 54 11.69 -3.81 24.09
C LEU A 54 11.93 -3.15 22.74
N THR A 55 12.92 -2.24 22.64
CA THR A 55 13.32 -1.63 21.37
C THR A 55 13.71 -2.68 20.33
N GLN A 56 14.46 -3.71 20.71
CA GLN A 56 14.81 -4.82 19.82
C GLN A 56 13.57 -5.58 19.33
N VAL A 57 12.66 -5.92 20.23
CA VAL A 57 11.39 -6.60 19.88
C VAL A 57 10.57 -5.73 18.94
N LEU A 58 10.46 -4.43 19.22
CA LEU A 58 9.71 -3.48 18.39
C LEU A 58 10.31 -3.36 16.98
N ILE A 59 11.64 -3.28 16.85
CA ILE A 59 12.31 -3.23 15.53
C ILE A 59 12.02 -4.51 14.74
N VAL A 60 12.17 -5.69 15.37
CA VAL A 60 11.92 -6.97 14.70
C VAL A 60 10.45 -7.09 14.29
N ALA A 61 9.53 -6.72 15.17
CA ALA A 61 8.09 -6.74 14.89
C ALA A 61 7.72 -5.76 13.77
N HIS A 62 8.30 -4.55 13.76
CA HIS A 62 8.10 -3.54 12.73
C HIS A 62 8.57 -4.03 11.36
N LEU A 63 9.77 -4.61 11.29
CA LEU A 63 10.32 -5.19 10.06
C LEU A 63 9.48 -6.37 9.57
N ALA A 64 9.10 -7.30 10.44
CA ALA A 64 8.27 -8.44 10.08
C ALA A 64 6.89 -7.99 9.56
N ALA A 65 6.26 -7.03 10.23
CA ALA A 65 4.99 -6.45 9.81
C ALA A 65 5.12 -5.71 8.47
N GLY A 66 6.22 -4.97 8.25
CA GLY A 66 6.52 -4.31 6.98
C GLY A 66 6.72 -5.30 5.83
N VAL A 67 7.41 -6.42 6.07
CA VAL A 67 7.57 -7.50 5.07
C VAL A 67 6.22 -8.13 4.71
N LEU A 68 5.38 -8.42 5.71
CA LEU A 68 4.02 -8.91 5.47
C LEU A 68 3.18 -7.89 4.70
N ALA A 69 3.25 -6.61 5.06
CA ALA A 69 2.55 -5.55 4.35
C ALA A 69 2.99 -5.50 2.88
N LEU A 70 4.29 -5.56 2.59
CA LEU A 70 4.81 -5.64 1.21
C LEU A 70 4.28 -6.90 0.48
N ALA A 71 4.31 -8.06 1.15
CA ALA A 71 3.90 -9.34 0.57
C ALA A 71 2.40 -9.38 0.22
N PHE A 72 1.55 -8.63 0.93
CA PHE A 72 0.13 -8.52 0.60
C PHE A 72 -0.18 -7.34 -0.32
N PHE A 73 0.55 -6.24 -0.22
CA PHE A 73 0.36 -5.04 -1.03
C PHE A 73 0.63 -5.29 -2.52
N VAL A 74 1.74 -5.98 -2.85
CA VAL A 74 2.11 -6.23 -4.26
C VAL A 74 1.04 -7.08 -4.98
N PRO A 75 0.61 -8.24 -4.45
CA PRO A 75 -0.49 -8.99 -5.05
C PRO A 75 -1.80 -8.21 -5.10
N PHE A 76 -2.13 -7.43 -4.06
CA PHE A 76 -3.31 -6.58 -4.05
C PHE A 76 -3.32 -5.61 -5.24
N VAL A 77 -2.23 -4.87 -5.44
CA VAL A 77 -2.10 -3.93 -6.57
C VAL A 77 -2.19 -4.65 -7.92
N VAL A 78 -1.55 -5.81 -8.06
CA VAL A 78 -1.57 -6.59 -9.31
C VAL A 78 -2.97 -7.12 -9.64
N VAL A 79 -3.69 -7.67 -8.66
CA VAL A 79 -5.06 -8.17 -8.85
C VAL A 79 -6.00 -7.00 -9.15
N HIS A 80 -5.92 -5.93 -8.37
CA HIS A 80 -6.75 -4.74 -8.55
C HIS A 80 -6.54 -4.08 -9.91
N TRP A 81 -5.31 -4.08 -10.43
CA TRP A 81 -5.02 -3.61 -11.79
C TRP A 81 -5.64 -4.53 -12.85
N ARG A 82 -5.51 -5.85 -12.70
CA ARG A 82 -6.05 -6.80 -13.69
C ARG A 82 -7.57 -6.78 -13.84
N ASP A 83 -8.30 -6.21 -12.89
CA ASP A 83 -9.75 -5.98 -13.01
C ASP A 83 -10.11 -4.98 -14.13
N GLY A 84 -9.14 -4.26 -14.72
CA GLY A 84 -9.34 -3.44 -15.93
C GLY A 84 -10.25 -2.22 -15.75
N LYS A 85 -10.66 -1.93 -14.52
CA LYS A 85 -11.59 -0.83 -14.17
C LYS A 85 -10.93 0.55 -14.29
N GLU A 86 -9.60 0.64 -14.37
CA GLU A 86 -8.87 1.90 -14.48
C GLU A 86 -7.87 1.94 -15.65
N PRO A 87 -7.83 3.03 -16.43
CA PRO A 87 -6.85 3.20 -17.49
C PRO A 87 -5.45 3.42 -16.92
N LEU A 88 -4.47 2.72 -17.49
CA LEU A 88 -3.04 2.78 -17.12
C LEU A 88 -2.46 4.20 -16.99
N VAL A 89 -2.94 5.12 -17.81
CA VAL A 89 -2.48 6.51 -17.82
C VAL A 89 -2.82 7.23 -16.51
N HIS A 90 -3.97 6.93 -15.89
CA HIS A 90 -4.38 7.54 -14.62
C HIS A 90 -3.64 6.91 -13.43
N LEU A 91 -3.19 5.67 -13.57
CA LEU A 91 -2.38 4.98 -12.56
C LEU A 91 -1.00 5.61 -12.40
N VAL A 92 -0.32 5.82 -13.54
CA VAL A 92 1.05 6.38 -13.59
C VAL A 92 1.02 7.90 -13.38
N LEU A 93 -0.02 8.57 -13.87
CA LEU A 93 -0.14 10.02 -13.81
C LEU A 93 -1.51 10.44 -13.22
N PRO A 94 -1.74 10.19 -11.91
CA PRO A 94 -3.02 10.50 -11.26
C PRO A 94 -3.32 12.00 -11.27
N LEU A 95 -2.30 12.85 -11.43
CA LEU A 95 -2.44 14.31 -11.56
C LEU A 95 -3.30 14.72 -12.76
N ARG A 96 -3.48 13.87 -13.78
CA ARG A 96 -4.42 14.16 -14.89
C ARG A 96 -5.87 14.24 -14.42
N LEU A 97 -6.25 13.49 -13.38
CA LEU A 97 -7.59 13.52 -12.81
C LEU A 97 -7.89 14.83 -12.06
N LEU A 98 -6.87 15.65 -11.75
CA LEU A 98 -7.08 16.96 -11.11
C LEU A 98 -7.88 17.93 -11.99
N ALA A 99 -7.79 17.81 -13.31
CA ALA A 99 -8.54 18.65 -14.24
C ALA A 99 -10.06 18.42 -14.11
N GLU A 100 -10.46 17.19 -13.81
CA GLU A 100 -11.87 16.77 -13.74
C GLU A 100 -12.41 16.76 -12.29
N TRP A 101 -11.53 16.90 -11.29
CA TRP A 101 -11.85 16.84 -9.85
C TRP A 101 -13.03 17.72 -9.42
N ARG A 102 -13.18 18.90 -10.03
CA ARG A 102 -14.22 19.87 -9.67
C ARG A 102 -15.61 19.46 -10.14
N TRP A 103 -15.69 18.66 -11.20
CA TRP A 103 -16.93 18.43 -11.94
C TRP A 103 -17.41 16.98 -11.84
N ASP A 104 -16.51 16.03 -11.55
CA ASP A 104 -16.84 14.61 -11.42
C ASP A 104 -16.51 14.04 -10.03
N VAL A 105 -17.56 13.57 -9.36
CA VAL A 105 -17.46 12.89 -8.06
C VAL A 105 -16.69 11.57 -8.18
N LEU A 106 -16.82 10.86 -9.30
CA LEU A 106 -16.12 9.60 -9.55
C LEU A 106 -14.61 9.86 -9.74
N ALA A 107 -14.23 10.86 -10.53
CA ALA A 107 -12.83 11.29 -10.66
C ALA A 107 -12.20 11.65 -9.30
N ARG A 108 -12.94 12.33 -8.42
CA ARG A 108 -12.47 12.64 -7.06
C ARG A 108 -12.23 11.39 -6.22
N ARG A 109 -13.17 10.43 -6.22
CA ARG A 109 -13.02 9.15 -5.50
C ARG A 109 -11.80 8.37 -6.00
N ARG A 110 -11.61 8.32 -7.32
CA ARG A 110 -10.44 7.68 -7.95
C ARG A 110 -9.14 8.36 -7.52
N LEU A 111 -9.08 9.68 -7.50
CA LEU A 111 -7.87 10.39 -7.11
C LEU A 111 -7.51 10.16 -5.64
N ILE A 112 -8.50 10.07 -4.74
CA ILE A 112 -8.27 9.69 -3.34
C ILE A 112 -7.70 8.27 -3.24
N GLY A 113 -8.27 7.32 -4.00
CA GLY A 113 -7.76 5.95 -4.06
C GLY A 113 -6.31 5.87 -4.55
N HIS A 114 -5.97 6.63 -5.60
CA HIS A 114 -4.59 6.72 -6.08
C HIS A 114 -3.66 7.38 -5.07
N ALA A 115 -4.10 8.47 -4.41
CA ALA A 115 -3.31 9.13 -3.37
C ALA A 115 -3.02 8.17 -2.20
N LEU A 116 -4.01 7.37 -1.78
CA LEU A 116 -3.83 6.33 -0.79
C LEU A 116 -2.83 5.28 -1.25
N MET A 117 -3.00 4.72 -2.46
CA MET A 117 -2.10 3.70 -3.00
C MET A 117 -0.65 4.21 -3.14
N TRP A 118 -0.46 5.42 -3.66
CA TRP A 118 0.88 6.02 -3.81
C TRP A 118 1.52 6.35 -2.48
N SER A 119 0.77 6.88 -1.50
CA SER A 119 1.31 7.15 -0.17
C SER A 119 1.73 5.87 0.56
N LEU A 120 0.96 4.79 0.43
CA LEU A 120 1.33 3.47 0.94
C LEU A 120 2.57 2.91 0.22
N ALA A 121 2.62 3.00 -1.11
CA ALA A 121 3.77 2.55 -1.89
C ALA A 121 5.06 3.30 -1.49
N LEU A 122 5.00 4.63 -1.35
CA LEU A 122 6.13 5.45 -0.91
C LEU A 122 6.58 5.08 0.51
N LEU A 123 5.65 4.80 1.42
CA LEU A 123 5.98 4.40 2.78
C LEU A 123 6.65 3.03 2.83
N ILE A 124 6.15 2.04 2.06
CA ILE A 124 6.77 0.73 1.94
C ILE A 124 8.17 0.83 1.32
N VAL A 125 8.30 1.54 0.20
CA VAL A 125 9.58 1.72 -0.49
C VAL A 125 10.60 2.41 0.41
N SER A 126 10.22 3.46 1.14
CA SER A 126 11.13 4.12 2.09
C SER A 126 11.57 3.18 3.21
N GLY A 127 10.67 2.34 3.75
CA GLY A 127 11.03 1.29 4.70
C GLY A 127 12.03 0.27 4.14
N CYS A 128 11.82 -0.18 2.89
CA CYS A 128 12.76 -1.07 2.21
C CYS A 128 14.14 -0.42 2.00
N VAL A 129 14.20 0.85 1.61
CA VAL A 129 15.46 1.59 1.41
C VAL A 129 16.22 1.71 2.73
N ILE A 130 15.53 1.96 3.84
CA ILE A 130 16.14 2.02 5.18
C ILE A 130 16.66 0.64 5.62
N ALA A 131 15.91 -0.43 5.34
CA ALA A 131 16.28 -1.79 5.74
C ALA A 131 17.35 -2.42 4.82
N ALA A 132 17.50 -1.95 3.58
CA ALA A 132 18.36 -2.55 2.57
C ALA A 132 19.82 -2.73 3.01
N PRO A 133 20.52 -1.75 3.63
CA PRO A 133 21.88 -1.94 4.12
C PRO A 133 22.01 -3.10 5.10
N ALA A 134 21.07 -3.24 6.03
CA ALA A 134 21.09 -4.32 7.02
C ALA A 134 20.84 -5.68 6.36
N LEU A 135 19.90 -5.76 5.41
CA LEU A 135 19.61 -7.00 4.67
C LEU A 135 20.78 -7.41 3.78
N LEU A 136 21.41 -6.46 3.08
CA LEU A 136 22.58 -6.71 2.24
C LEU A 136 23.78 -7.14 3.08
N TYR A 137 23.99 -6.52 4.25
CA TYR A 137 25.01 -6.95 5.20
C TYR A 137 24.80 -8.41 5.63
N LEU A 138 23.57 -8.81 5.97
CA LEU A 138 23.23 -10.20 6.30
C LEU A 138 23.43 -11.15 5.11
N ALA A 139 23.26 -10.67 3.88
CA ALA A 139 23.53 -11.42 2.66
C ALA A 139 25.03 -11.49 2.28
N GLY A 140 25.93 -10.93 3.10
CA GLY A 140 27.38 -10.91 2.84
C GLY A 140 27.85 -9.78 1.90
N TYR A 141 26.97 -8.82 1.58
CA TYR A 141 27.27 -7.66 0.74
C TYR A 141 27.23 -6.39 1.59
N PRO A 142 28.33 -5.98 2.23
CA PRO A 142 28.33 -4.80 3.09
C PRO A 142 28.12 -3.54 2.24
N LEU A 143 26.89 -3.03 2.24
CA LEU A 143 26.54 -1.72 1.68
C LEU A 143 26.34 -0.76 2.84
N THR A 144 27.01 0.38 2.79
CA THR A 144 26.80 1.47 3.74
C THR A 144 26.09 2.63 3.05
N LEU A 145 25.19 3.27 3.77
CA LEU A 145 24.62 4.54 3.33
C LEU A 145 25.68 5.65 3.48
N PRO A 146 25.65 6.70 2.64
CA PRO A 146 26.45 7.90 2.86
C PRO A 146 26.25 8.45 4.27
N TYR A 147 27.28 9.08 4.82
CA TYR A 147 27.23 9.64 6.17
C TYR A 147 26.02 10.57 6.34
N GLY A 148 25.24 10.38 7.40
CA GLY A 148 24.02 11.16 7.69
C GLY A 148 22.79 10.81 6.83
N ALA A 149 22.92 10.04 5.74
CA ALA A 149 21.78 9.71 4.89
C ALA A 149 20.72 8.85 5.62
N HIS A 150 21.14 8.01 6.58
CA HIS A 150 20.21 7.23 7.40
C HIS A 150 19.28 8.11 8.25
N VAL A 151 19.76 9.27 8.73
CA VAL A 151 18.94 10.23 9.51
C VAL A 151 17.86 10.82 8.62
N TRP A 152 18.26 11.34 7.45
CA TRP A 152 17.32 11.91 6.48
C TRP A 152 16.29 10.90 5.99
N LEU A 153 16.69 9.66 5.74
CA LEU A 153 15.77 8.60 5.32
C LEU A 153 14.78 8.24 6.43
N LEU A 154 15.25 8.10 7.68
CA LEU A 154 14.39 7.84 8.84
C LEU A 154 13.38 8.97 9.04
N ASP A 155 13.83 10.23 8.96
CA ASP A 155 12.94 11.38 9.09
C ASP A 155 11.95 11.46 7.93
N ALA A 156 12.39 11.23 6.70
CA ALA A 156 11.49 11.16 5.55
C ALA A 156 10.43 10.07 5.73
N HIS A 157 10.82 8.87 6.17
CA HIS A 157 9.88 7.78 6.44
C HIS A 157 8.88 8.15 7.54
N ARG A 158 9.33 8.78 8.63
CA ARG A 158 8.45 9.28 9.71
C ARG A 158 7.45 10.32 9.18
N TRP A 159 7.90 11.27 8.37
CA TRP A 159 7.06 12.31 7.79
C TRP A 159 6.13 11.81 6.68
N LEU A 160 6.44 10.67 6.06
CA LEU A 160 5.55 9.99 5.12
C LEU A 160 4.40 9.27 5.84
N THR A 161 4.59 8.79 7.06
CA THR A 161 3.61 8.00 7.82
C THR A 161 2.21 8.63 7.95
N PRO A 162 2.05 9.96 8.17
CA PRO A 162 0.73 10.58 8.24
C PRO A 162 -0.04 10.58 6.92
N LEU A 163 0.64 10.55 5.76
CA LEU A 163 0.00 10.64 4.45
C LEU A 163 -1.01 9.51 4.18
N PRO A 164 -0.65 8.22 4.33
CA PRO A 164 -1.62 7.14 4.15
C PRO A 164 -2.73 7.17 5.19
N LEU A 165 -2.49 7.67 6.41
CA LEU A 165 -3.54 7.80 7.43
C LEU A 165 -4.59 8.85 7.03
N VAL A 166 -4.14 10.02 6.56
CA VAL A 166 -5.02 11.08 6.07
C VAL A 166 -5.77 10.60 4.82
N ALA A 167 -5.07 9.94 3.89
CA ALA A 167 -5.69 9.41 2.68
C ALA A 167 -6.73 8.32 3.00
N LEU A 168 -6.44 7.44 3.96
CA LEU A 168 -7.35 6.39 4.44
C LEU A 168 -8.58 7.02 5.12
N ALA A 169 -8.36 8.00 5.99
CA ALA A 169 -9.43 8.76 6.64
C ALA A 169 -10.28 9.56 5.64
N ALA A 170 -9.73 9.98 4.50
CA ALA A 170 -10.49 10.61 3.42
C ALA A 170 -11.23 9.57 2.53
N HIS A 171 -10.76 8.33 2.49
CA HIS A 171 -11.34 7.25 1.72
C HIS A 171 -12.58 6.64 2.40
N PHE A 172 -12.56 6.42 3.71
CA PHE A 172 -13.67 5.84 4.49
C PHE A 172 -15.00 6.63 4.48
N PRO A 173 -15.05 7.96 4.65
CA PRO A 173 -16.31 8.71 4.80
C PRO A 173 -17.08 8.95 3.50
N MET A 174 -16.66 8.36 2.37
CA MET A 174 -17.38 8.49 1.10
C MET A 174 -18.41 7.38 0.82
N GLU A 175 -18.52 6.36 1.68
CA GLU A 175 -19.48 5.25 1.50
C GLU A 175 -20.87 5.48 2.14
N GLU A 176 -21.07 6.47 3.01
CA GLU A 176 -22.35 6.67 3.70
C GLU A 176 -22.93 8.08 3.51
N ARG A 177 -23.46 8.35 2.31
CA ARG A 177 -24.59 9.28 2.08
C ARG A 177 -25.31 8.87 0.79
N SER A 178 -26.02 7.73 0.84
CA SER A 178 -27.08 7.38 -0.11
C SER A 178 -28.26 6.84 0.66
#